data_AF-A0A9D7G7E5-F1
#
_entry.id   AF-A0A9D7G7E5-F1
#
_cell.length_a   1.000
_cell.length_b   1.000
_cell.length_c   1.000
_cell.angle_alpha   90.00
_cell.angle_beta   90.00
_cell.angle_gamma   90.00
#
_symmetry.space_group_name_H-M   'P 1'
#
loop_
_entity.id
_entity.type
_entity.pdbx_description
1 polymer ?
#
loop_
_entity_poly.entity_id
_entity_poly.type
_entity_poly.pdbx_seq_one_letter_code
_entity_poly.pdbx_strand_id
1 'polypeptide(L)'
;MAMRITIGRKIGVGFGLFIFFALLVVLLTNRTLERSREINTEINEVYSPSVDALVGLRNLTVSSHMLIKHWALIESRADAPEKTTLVETTTQRIPAALDRVDTLMGRWGHDEVAIMTQVHTELSAMMALHDSIKRMLPSLESYNDPFIHMDRTSLAEENGPSISRRRRCWPSWTGSWTCSSASAVNWPPA
;
A
#
# COMPACT_ATOMS: atom_id res chain seq x y z
N MET A 1 -40.09 41.67 50.86
CA MET A 1 -40.70 42.50 49.78
C MET A 1 -41.15 41.59 48.66
N ALA A 2 -42.46 41.47 48.42
CA ALA A 2 -42.98 40.65 47.32
C ALA A 2 -42.84 41.42 46.01
N MET A 3 -41.89 41.01 45.14
CA MET A 3 -41.77 41.60 43.82
C MET A 3 -43.03 41.27 43.00
N ARG A 4 -43.87 42.28 42.76
CA ARG A 4 -45.02 42.17 41.87
C ARG A 4 -44.51 42.09 40.43
N ILE A 5 -44.46 40.87 39.89
CA ILE A 5 -44.05 40.62 38.51
C ILE A 5 -45.18 41.09 37.59
N THR A 6 -44.90 42.08 36.73
CA THR A 6 -45.82 42.56 35.70
C THR A 6 -46.13 41.45 34.69
N ILE A 7 -47.33 41.47 34.12
CA ILE A 7 -47.83 40.44 33.20
C ILE A 7 -46.86 40.22 32.03
N GLY A 8 -46.28 41.30 31.48
CA GLY A 8 -45.27 41.23 30.42
C GLY A 8 -44.00 40.48 30.82
N ARG A 9 -43.57 40.55 32.09
CA ARG A 9 -42.37 39.84 32.56
C ARG A 9 -42.62 38.35 32.77
N LYS A 10 -43.85 37.93 33.08
CA LYS A 10 -44.20 36.50 33.11
C LYS A 10 -44.16 35.87 31.72
N ILE A 11 -44.65 36.59 30.71
CA ILE A 11 -44.62 36.15 29.31
C ILE A 11 -43.19 36.14 28.76
N GLY A 12 -42.41 37.19 29.04
CA GLY A 12 -41.01 37.28 28.60
C GLY A 12 -40.11 36.17 29.18
N VAL A 13 -40.34 35.74 30.42
CA VAL A 13 -39.57 34.63 31.03
C VAL A 13 -39.86 33.31 30.33
N GLY A 14 -41.12 33.01 30.00
CA GLY A 14 -41.47 31.81 29.26
C GLY A 14 -40.87 31.80 27.85
N PHE A 15 -40.94 32.93 27.15
CA PHE A 15 -40.38 33.06 25.80
C PHE A 15 -38.85 33.01 25.78
N GLY A 16 -38.20 33.64 26.76
CA GLY A 16 -36.74 33.57 26.92
C GLY A 16 -36.24 32.15 27.22
N LEU A 17 -36.97 31.41 28.06
CA LEU A 17 -36.65 30.00 28.35
C LEU A 17 -36.80 29.12 27.10
N PHE A 18 -37.84 29.38 26.28
CA PHE A 18 -38.04 28.67 25.02
C PHE A 18 -36.91 28.94 24.02
N ILE A 19 -36.50 30.21 23.84
CA ILE A 19 -35.37 30.58 22.98
C ILE A 19 -34.08 29.93 23.48
N PHE A 20 -33.85 29.91 24.79
CA PHE A 20 -32.67 29.27 25.38
C PHE A 20 -32.59 27.78 25.04
N PHE A 21 -33.71 27.04 25.18
CA PHE A 21 -33.76 25.63 24.80
C PHE A 21 -33.59 25.42 23.29
N ALA A 22 -34.19 26.26 22.46
CA ALA A 22 -34.00 26.18 21.01
C ALA A 22 -32.53 26.38 20.61
N LEU A 23 -31.85 27.38 21.17
CA LEU A 23 -30.42 27.60 20.96
C LEU A 23 -29.57 26.44 21.47
N LEU A 24 -29.90 25.89 22.64
CA LEU A 24 -29.20 24.74 23.20
C LEU A 24 -29.32 23.50 22.30
N VAL A 25 -30.51 23.24 21.75
CA VAL A 25 -30.71 22.15 20.77
C VAL A 25 -29.90 22.38 19.50
N VAL A 26 -29.87 23.60 18.96
CA VAL A 26 -29.04 23.94 17.79
C VAL A 26 -27.55 23.77 18.09
N LEU A 27 -27.09 24.17 19.28
CA LEU A 27 -25.68 24.04 19.69
C LEU A 27 -25.29 22.57 19.88
N LEU A 28 -26.14 21.77 20.51
CA LEU A 28 -25.96 20.32 20.66
C LEU A 28 -26.00 19.62 19.30
N THR A 29 -26.89 20.03 18.40
CA THR A 29 -26.98 19.48 17.04
C THR A 29 -25.73 19.81 16.23
N ASN A 30 -25.24 21.06 16.28
CA ASN A 30 -24.01 21.46 15.62
C ASN A 30 -22.78 20.74 16.20
N ARG A 31 -22.66 20.64 17.53
CA ARG A 31 -21.58 19.88 18.20
C ARG A 31 -21.62 18.39 17.83
N THR A 32 -22.81 17.82 17.67
CA THR A 32 -23.01 16.42 17.25
C THR A 32 -22.65 16.24 15.78
N LEU A 33 -23.00 17.20 14.92
CA LEU A 33 -22.63 17.22 13.51
C LEU A 33 -21.13 17.42 13.30
N GLU A 34 -20.46 18.17 14.17
CA GLU A 34 -19.00 18.37 14.15
C GLU A 34 -18.25 17.08 14.52
N ARG A 35 -18.75 16.32 15.51
CA ARG A 35 -18.21 15.00 15.86
C ARG A 35 -18.36 13.95 14.75
N SER A 36 -19.34 14.10 13.87
CA SER A 36 -19.54 13.21 12.72
C SER A 36 -18.59 13.53 11.54
N ARG A 37 -17.94 14.70 11.55
CA ARG A 37 -16.92 15.05 10.55
C ARG A 37 -15.53 14.58 10.94
N GLU A 38 -15.18 14.54 12.23
CA GLU A 38 -13.83 14.13 12.67
C GLU A 38 -13.51 12.64 12.41
N ILE A 39 -14.50 11.74 12.50
CA ILE A 39 -14.31 10.29 12.26
C ILE A 39 -14.23 9.97 10.75
N ASN A 40 -14.76 10.84 9.88
CA ASN A 40 -14.78 10.62 8.43
C ASN A 40 -13.52 11.17 7.72
N THR A 41 -12.82 12.12 8.34
CA THR A 41 -11.62 12.75 7.77
C THR A 41 -10.38 11.87 7.94
N GLU A 42 -10.25 11.11 9.03
CA GLU A 42 -9.11 10.20 9.25
C GLU A 42 -9.10 9.01 8.25
N ILE A 43 -10.28 8.49 7.90
CA ILE A 43 -10.42 7.40 6.92
C ILE A 43 -10.13 7.87 5.48
N ASN A 44 -10.56 9.10 5.12
CA ASN A 44 -10.40 9.61 3.76
C ASN A 44 -9.05 10.27 3.49
N GLU A 45 -8.34 10.81 4.49
CA GLU A 45 -7.08 11.53 4.27
C GLU A 45 -5.81 10.71 4.48
N VAL A 46 -5.85 9.59 5.20
CA VAL A 46 -4.63 8.80 5.50
C VAL A 46 -4.70 7.38 4.95
N TYR A 47 -5.76 6.62 5.25
CA TYR A 47 -5.84 5.22 4.85
C TYR A 47 -6.06 5.04 3.34
N SER A 48 -6.96 5.81 2.74
CA SER A 48 -7.23 5.76 1.29
C SER A 48 -5.97 6.05 0.43
N PRO A 49 -5.21 7.15 0.64
CA PRO A 49 -4.00 7.40 -0.13
C PRO A 49 -2.86 6.42 0.18
N SER A 50 -2.79 5.87 1.41
CA SER A 50 -1.79 4.87 1.78
C SER A 50 -2.01 3.54 1.05
N VAL A 51 -3.26 3.07 0.99
CA VAL A 51 -3.61 1.85 0.24
C VAL A 51 -3.36 2.04 -1.25
N ASP A 52 -3.75 3.18 -1.83
CA ASP A 52 -3.51 3.48 -3.24
C ASP A 52 -2.00 3.50 -3.59
N ALA A 53 -1.18 4.13 -2.75
CA ALA A 53 0.27 4.16 -2.92
C ALA A 53 0.89 2.75 -2.84
N LEU A 54 0.45 1.93 -1.88
CA LEU A 54 0.92 0.54 -1.73
C LEU A 54 0.49 -0.34 -2.91
N VAL A 55 -0.74 -0.17 -3.41
CA VAL A 55 -1.23 -0.88 -4.61
C VAL A 55 -0.42 -0.47 -5.84
N GLY A 56 -0.12 0.83 -5.97
CA GLY A 56 0.75 1.36 -7.03
C GLY A 56 2.13 0.71 -7.01
N LEU A 57 2.80 0.69 -5.85
CA LEU A 57 4.10 0.06 -5.66
C LEU A 57 4.06 -1.44 -6.00
N ARG A 58 3.03 -2.15 -5.53
CA ARG A 58 2.83 -3.57 -5.84
C ARG A 58 2.70 -3.80 -7.34
N ASN A 59 1.90 -2.99 -8.03
CA ASN A 59 1.69 -3.13 -9.48
C ASN A 59 2.98 -2.88 -10.27
N LEU A 60 3.76 -1.87 -9.88
CA LEU A 60 5.09 -1.62 -10.47
C LEU A 60 6.04 -2.80 -10.24
N THR A 61 6.04 -3.37 -9.03
CA THR A 61 6.87 -4.53 -8.67
C THR A 61 6.51 -5.74 -9.53
N VAL A 62 5.22 -6.08 -9.64
CA VAL A 62 4.74 -7.20 -10.46
C VAL A 62 5.05 -6.98 -11.94
N SER A 63 4.85 -5.76 -12.45
CA SER A 63 5.17 -5.40 -13.82
C SER A 63 6.67 -5.52 -14.11
N SER A 64 7.53 -5.03 -13.22
CA SER A 64 8.98 -5.15 -13.34
C SER A 64 9.44 -6.61 -13.38
N HIS A 65 8.84 -7.46 -12.54
CA HIS A 65 9.14 -8.89 -12.51
C HIS A 65 8.71 -9.62 -13.79
N MET A 66 7.58 -9.23 -14.38
CA MET A 66 7.16 -9.78 -15.67
C MET A 66 8.12 -9.35 -16.79
N LEU A 67 8.52 -8.08 -16.79
CA LEU A 67 9.44 -7.52 -17.79
C LEU A 67 10.85 -8.12 -17.68
N ILE A 68 11.37 -8.40 -16.48
CA ILE A 68 12.68 -9.07 -16.35
C ILE A 68 12.62 -10.52 -16.80
N LYS A 69 11.51 -11.22 -16.56
CA LYS A 69 11.30 -12.57 -17.10
C LYS A 69 11.27 -12.54 -18.62
N HIS A 70 10.62 -11.55 -19.22
CA HIS A 70 10.64 -11.36 -20.66
C HIS A 70 12.06 -11.10 -21.17
N TRP A 71 12.83 -10.20 -20.53
CA TRP A 71 14.22 -9.95 -20.86
C TRP A 71 15.08 -11.22 -20.75
N ALA A 72 14.84 -12.03 -19.72
CA ALA A 72 15.55 -13.26 -19.47
C ALA A 72 15.21 -14.35 -20.50
N LEU A 73 13.93 -14.58 -20.79
CA LEU A 73 13.51 -15.74 -21.58
C LEU A 73 13.47 -15.47 -23.08
N ILE A 74 13.29 -14.21 -23.48
CA ILE A 74 13.11 -13.82 -24.89
C ILE A 74 14.31 -12.99 -25.34
N GLU A 75 14.92 -13.44 -26.42
CA GLU A 75 15.98 -12.72 -27.09
C GLU A 75 15.41 -11.47 -27.76
N SER A 76 15.85 -10.30 -27.29
CA SER A 76 15.48 -9.02 -27.91
C SER A 76 16.63 -8.01 -27.89
N ARG A 77 16.57 -7.06 -28.81
CA ARG A 77 17.58 -5.99 -28.96
C ARG A 77 17.63 -5.11 -27.72
N ALA A 78 18.79 -4.51 -27.45
CA ALA A 78 18.96 -3.59 -26.31
C ALA A 78 17.96 -2.41 -26.34
N ASP A 79 17.59 -1.93 -27.54
CA ASP A 79 16.66 -0.81 -27.74
C ASP A 79 15.18 -1.22 -27.71
N ALA A 80 14.88 -2.48 -27.40
CA ALA A 80 13.50 -2.95 -27.45
C ALA A 80 12.65 -2.27 -26.36
N PRO A 81 11.40 -1.89 -26.67
CA PRO A 81 10.58 -1.05 -25.80
C PRO A 81 10.37 -1.66 -24.42
N GLU A 82 10.29 -2.97 -24.29
CA GLU A 82 10.19 -3.68 -23.02
C GLU A 82 11.42 -3.52 -22.12
N LYS A 83 12.63 -3.45 -22.70
CA LYS A 83 13.87 -3.25 -21.96
C LYS A 83 13.97 -1.82 -21.44
N THR A 84 13.66 -0.86 -22.30
CA THR A 84 13.61 0.56 -21.94
C THR A 84 12.57 0.80 -20.83
N THR A 85 11.38 0.20 -20.95
CA THR A 85 10.31 0.30 -19.94
C THR A 85 10.76 -0.30 -18.60
N LEU A 86 11.49 -1.42 -18.60
CA LEU A 86 12.01 -2.02 -17.36
C LEU A 86 13.05 -1.12 -16.70
N VAL A 87 13.97 -0.55 -17.47
CA VAL A 87 15.00 0.36 -16.96
C VAL A 87 14.34 1.59 -16.34
N GLU A 88 13.41 2.22 -17.04
CA GLU A 88 12.63 3.36 -16.53
C GLU A 88 11.86 2.99 -15.24
N THR A 89 11.19 1.84 -15.25
CA THR A 89 10.41 1.38 -14.09
C THR A 89 11.30 1.15 -12.87
N THR A 90 12.47 0.55 -13.05
CA THR A 90 13.41 0.23 -11.96
C THR A 90 14.15 1.47 -11.45
N THR A 91 14.51 2.39 -12.34
CA THR A 91 15.38 3.55 -11.98
C THR A 91 14.59 4.79 -11.58
N GLN A 92 13.34 4.93 -12.02
CA GLN A 92 12.54 6.14 -11.78
C GLN A 92 11.22 5.82 -11.07
N ARG A 93 10.40 4.93 -11.64
CA ARG A 93 9.02 4.74 -11.17
C ARG A 93 8.93 4.07 -9.80
N ILE A 94 9.73 3.03 -9.56
CA ILE A 94 9.77 2.33 -8.27
C ILE A 94 10.33 3.25 -7.16
N PRO A 95 11.48 3.92 -7.32
CA PRO A 95 11.97 4.90 -6.34
C PRO A 95 10.96 6.01 -6.04
N ALA A 96 10.33 6.61 -7.07
CA ALA A 96 9.32 7.64 -6.87
C ALA A 96 8.07 7.12 -6.12
N ALA A 97 7.69 5.86 -6.33
CA ALA A 97 6.61 5.23 -5.59
C ALA A 97 6.99 4.97 -4.13
N LEU A 98 8.24 4.59 -3.86
CA LEU A 98 8.78 4.46 -2.51
C LEU A 98 8.81 5.80 -1.78
N ASP A 99 9.30 6.87 -2.42
CA ASP A 99 9.30 8.22 -1.84
C ASP A 99 7.87 8.65 -1.45
N ARG A 100 6.89 8.35 -2.30
CA ARG A 100 5.48 8.64 -1.99
C ARG A 100 4.98 7.86 -0.78
N VAL A 101 5.35 6.58 -0.65
CA VAL A 101 5.01 5.78 0.53
C VAL A 101 5.71 6.35 1.77
N ASP A 102 6.98 6.72 1.68
CA ASP A 102 7.75 7.31 2.80
C ASP A 102 7.13 8.61 3.32
N THR A 103 6.60 9.46 2.43
CA THR A 103 5.86 10.66 2.86
C THR A 103 4.60 10.36 3.65
N LEU A 104 3.92 9.24 3.34
CA LEU A 104 2.70 8.80 4.03
C LEU A 104 3.02 8.07 5.33
N MET A 105 4.15 7.37 5.39
CA MET A 105 4.63 6.64 6.57
C MET A 105 4.79 7.52 7.82
N GLY A 106 4.98 8.83 7.66
CA GLY A 106 5.05 9.77 8.78
C GLY A 106 3.79 9.81 9.67
N ARG A 107 2.65 9.27 9.19
CA ARG A 107 1.39 9.18 9.95
C ARG A 107 1.02 7.74 10.36
N TRP A 108 1.86 6.76 10.04
CA TRP A 108 1.58 5.34 10.31
C TRP A 108 2.00 4.93 11.71
N GLY A 109 1.43 3.82 12.21
CA GLY A 109 1.86 3.22 13.47
C GLY A 109 3.26 2.60 13.37
N HIS A 110 3.96 2.49 14.50
CA HIS A 110 5.31 1.91 14.54
C HIS A 110 5.40 0.48 13.96
N ASP A 111 4.37 -0.34 14.19
CA ASP A 111 4.30 -1.71 13.66
C ASP A 111 4.19 -1.72 12.13
N GLU A 112 3.41 -0.81 11.55
CA GLU A 112 3.22 -0.69 10.10
C GLU A 112 4.50 -0.20 9.42
N VAL A 113 5.21 0.75 10.04
CA VAL A 113 6.52 1.23 9.59
C VAL A 113 7.55 0.09 9.62
N ALA A 114 7.54 -0.76 10.65
CA ALA A 114 8.44 -1.90 10.73
C ALA A 114 8.19 -2.92 9.61
N ILE A 115 6.92 -3.21 9.31
CA ILE A 115 6.54 -4.09 8.18
C ILE A 115 7.00 -3.47 6.85
N MET A 116 6.76 -2.17 6.65
CA MET A 116 7.14 -1.49 5.40
C MET A 116 8.66 -1.45 5.22
N THR A 117 9.43 -1.27 6.29
CA THR A 117 10.91 -1.33 6.25
C THR A 117 11.40 -2.71 5.80
N GLN A 118 10.73 -3.77 6.25
CA GLN A 118 11.03 -5.13 5.78
C GLN A 118 10.72 -5.29 4.29
N VAL A 119 9.58 -4.79 3.83
CA VAL A 119 9.18 -4.81 2.40
C VAL A 119 10.19 -4.02 1.55
N HIS A 120 10.63 -2.85 2.00
CA HIS A 120 11.64 -2.05 1.32
C HIS A 120 12.95 -2.82 1.15
N THR A 121 13.38 -3.55 2.18
CA THR A 121 14.59 -4.38 2.14
C THR A 121 14.47 -5.50 1.12
N GLU A 122 13.33 -6.20 1.10
CA GLU A 122 13.08 -7.28 0.11
C GLU A 122 13.01 -6.73 -1.32
N LEU A 123 12.34 -5.59 -1.52
CA LEU A 123 12.28 -4.92 -2.81
C LEU A 123 13.67 -4.50 -3.31
N SER A 124 14.51 -3.95 -2.42
CA SER A 124 15.89 -3.58 -2.73
C SER A 124 16.72 -4.79 -3.16
N ALA A 125 16.58 -5.91 -2.46
CA ALA A 125 17.23 -7.16 -2.83
C ALA A 125 16.75 -7.68 -4.20
N MET A 126 15.45 -7.58 -4.47
CA MET A 126 14.87 -7.92 -5.77
C MET A 126 15.47 -7.04 -6.89
N MET A 127 15.56 -5.73 -6.69
CA MET A 127 16.13 -4.79 -7.67
C MET A 127 17.60 -5.09 -7.97
N ALA A 128 18.39 -5.48 -6.96
CA ALA A 128 19.78 -5.89 -7.15
C ALA A 128 19.90 -7.12 -8.08
N LEU A 129 18.96 -8.07 -8.00
CA LEU A 129 18.92 -9.22 -8.90
C LEU A 129 18.54 -8.82 -10.33
N HIS A 130 17.61 -7.88 -10.49
CA HIS A 130 17.29 -7.32 -11.82
C HIS A 130 18.52 -6.67 -12.45
N ASP A 131 19.32 -5.94 -11.66
CA ASP A 131 20.57 -5.35 -12.11
C ASP A 131 21.60 -6.40 -12.53
N SER A 132 21.68 -7.52 -11.80
CA SER A 132 22.53 -8.66 -12.20
C SER A 132 22.14 -9.19 -13.57
N ILE A 133 20.85 -9.45 -13.80
CA ILE A 133 20.34 -9.97 -15.09
C ILE A 133 20.61 -8.97 -16.23
N LYS A 134 20.38 -7.67 -16.00
CA LYS A 134 20.67 -6.61 -16.99
C LYS A 134 22.16 -6.56 -17.38
N ARG A 135 23.07 -6.77 -16.42
CA ARG A 135 24.52 -6.81 -16.68
C ARG A 135 24.98 -8.06 -17.42
N MET A 136 24.29 -9.19 -17.22
CA MET A 136 24.58 -10.44 -17.93
C MET A 136 24.07 -10.43 -19.38
N LEU A 137 23.05 -9.63 -19.70
CA LEU A 137 22.40 -9.60 -21.02
C LEU A 137 22.42 -8.20 -21.67
N PRO A 138 23.60 -7.60 -21.90
CA PRO A 138 23.73 -6.28 -22.49
C PRO A 138 23.39 -6.25 -23.98
N SER A 139 23.61 -7.34 -24.72
CA SER A 139 23.41 -7.40 -26.17
C SER A 139 22.77 -8.73 -26.60
N LEU A 140 22.31 -8.80 -27.85
CA LEU A 140 21.80 -10.03 -28.46
C LEU A 140 22.85 -11.16 -28.41
N GLU A 141 24.12 -10.83 -28.60
CA GLU A 141 25.21 -11.82 -28.63
C GLU A 141 25.37 -12.54 -27.29
N SER A 142 25.08 -11.86 -26.17
CA SER A 142 25.08 -12.45 -24.84
C SER A 142 24.01 -13.55 -24.65
N TYR A 143 23.00 -13.63 -25.52
CA TYR A 143 21.99 -14.69 -25.48
C TYR A 143 22.50 -16.02 -26.04
N ASN A 144 23.55 -15.99 -26.87
CA ASN A 144 24.13 -17.17 -27.51
C ASN A 144 25.14 -17.91 -26.62
N ASP A 145 25.52 -17.35 -25.47
CA ASP A 145 26.45 -18.00 -24.54
C ASP A 145 25.73 -19.09 -23.72
N PRO A 146 26.14 -20.37 -23.82
CA PRO A 146 25.53 -21.48 -23.09
C PRO A 146 25.58 -21.32 -21.56
N PHE A 147 26.61 -20.68 -21.00
CA PHE A 147 26.73 -20.46 -19.56
C PHE A 147 25.75 -19.37 -19.08
N ILE A 148 25.63 -18.27 -19.84
CA ILE A 148 24.66 -17.20 -19.54
C ILE A 148 23.23 -17.72 -19.65
N HIS A 149 22.96 -18.59 -20.63
CA HIS A 149 21.64 -19.20 -20.80
C HIS A 149 21.22 -20.00 -19.56
N MET A 150 22.13 -20.79 -18.99
CA MET A 150 21.86 -21.61 -17.79
C MET A 150 21.62 -20.74 -16.55
N ASP A 151 22.51 -19.78 -16.28
CA ASP A 151 22.42 -18.91 -15.10
C ASP A 151 21.16 -18.03 -15.13
N ARG A 152 20.86 -17.42 -16.27
CA ARG A 152 19.67 -16.59 -16.45
C ARG A 152 18.37 -17.38 -16.26
N THR A 153 18.31 -18.61 -16.75
CA THR A 153 17.13 -19.46 -16.60
C THR A 153 16.89 -19.78 -15.13
N SER A 154 17.94 -20.14 -14.39
CA SER A 154 17.85 -20.40 -12.94
C SER A 154 17.40 -19.16 -12.13
N LEU A 155 17.76 -17.95 -12.56
CA LEU A 155 17.38 -16.70 -11.91
C LEU A 155 15.97 -16.22 -12.29
N ALA A 156 15.48 -16.60 -13.47
CA ALA A 156 14.14 -16.26 -13.96
C ALA A 156 13.07 -17.28 -13.53
N GLU A 157 13.46 -18.50 -13.18
CA GLU A 157 12.55 -19.52 -12.65
C GLU A 157 11.93 -19.09 -11.31
N GLU A 158 10.63 -19.38 -11.16
CA GLU A 158 9.77 -18.96 -10.04
C GLU A 158 10.20 -19.51 -8.66
N ASN A 159 11.24 -20.36 -8.59
CA ASN A 159 11.83 -20.90 -7.37
C ASN A 159 13.33 -20.52 -7.20
N GLY A 160 13.83 -19.54 -7.97
CA GLY A 160 15.16 -18.97 -7.75
C GLY A 160 15.31 -18.36 -6.34
N PRO A 161 16.54 -18.09 -5.87
CA PRO A 161 16.83 -17.68 -4.49
C PRO A 161 16.21 -16.35 -4.04
N SER A 162 15.40 -15.70 -4.88
CA SER A 162 14.73 -14.42 -4.65
C SER A 162 13.35 -14.53 -4.00
N ILE A 163 12.71 -15.70 -4.02
CA ILE A 163 11.45 -15.92 -3.31
C ILE A 163 11.76 -16.74 -2.07
N SER A 164 12.10 -16.04 -0.99
CA SER A 164 12.05 -16.66 0.32
C SER A 164 10.64 -17.23 0.50
N ARG A 165 10.57 -18.54 0.71
CA ARG A 165 9.36 -19.32 0.93
C ARG A 165 8.73 -18.86 2.24
N ARG A 166 8.08 -17.69 2.27
CA ARG A 166 7.30 -17.25 3.44
C ARG A 166 6.11 -18.19 3.58
N ARG A 167 6.20 -19.11 4.53
CA ARG A 167 5.06 -19.90 5.01
C ARG A 167 3.99 -18.91 5.44
N ARG A 168 2.87 -18.86 4.71
CA ARG A 168 1.67 -18.16 5.18
C ARG A 168 1.14 -18.97 6.35
N CYS A 169 1.34 -18.48 7.57
CA CYS A 169 0.77 -19.08 8.77
C CYS A 169 -0.52 -18.35 9.10
N TRP A 170 -1.62 -19.10 9.22
CA TRP A 170 -2.92 -18.56 9.62
C TRP A 170 -3.11 -18.80 11.13
N PRO A 171 -3.83 -17.91 11.84
CA PRO A 171 -4.24 -18.20 13.21
C PRO A 171 -5.26 -19.34 13.18
N SER A 172 -4.95 -20.47 13.84
CA SER A 172 -5.95 -21.50 14.08
C SER A 172 -6.75 -21.17 15.35
N TRP A 173 -8.03 -21.50 15.35
CA TRP A 173 -8.95 -21.26 16.47
C TRP A 173 -8.56 -21.98 17.78
N THR A 174 -7.50 -22.80 17.77
CA THR A 174 -6.98 -23.54 18.94
C THR A 174 -5.71 -22.92 19.53
N GLY A 175 -5.28 -21.73 19.09
CA GLY A 175 -4.13 -21.02 19.66
C GLY A 175 -2.74 -21.54 19.20
N SER A 176 -2.69 -22.47 18.25
CA SER A 176 -1.46 -22.94 17.61
C SER A 176 -1.31 -22.36 16.20
N TRP A 177 -0.09 -21.95 15.81
CA TRP A 177 0.20 -21.48 14.46
C TRP A 177 0.32 -22.67 13.50
N THR A 178 -0.53 -22.75 12.46
CA THR A 178 -0.39 -23.77 11.41
C THR A 178 0.29 -23.14 10.20
N CYS A 179 1.45 -23.68 9.81
CA CYS A 179 2.26 -23.17 8.71
C CYS A 179 2.31 -24.19 7.56
N SER A 180 1.55 -23.96 6.50
CA SER A 180 1.56 -24.80 5.29
C SER A 180 2.62 -24.32 4.28
N SER A 181 3.42 -25.24 3.75
CA SER A 181 4.31 -25.00 2.60
C SER A 181 3.55 -25.25 1.30
N ALA A 182 2.66 -24.33 0.92
CA ALA A 182 1.92 -24.45 -0.32
C ALA A 182 2.79 -24.05 -1.52
N SER A 183 3.34 -25.04 -2.22
CA SER A 183 3.55 -24.98 -3.66
C SER A 183 2.24 -25.40 -4.35
N ALA A 184 1.85 -24.68 -5.40
CA ALA A 184 0.71 -24.91 -6.30
C ALA A 184 -0.66 -24.33 -5.86
N VAL A 185 -1.00 -23.23 -6.53
CA VAL A 185 -2.28 -22.97 -7.23
C VAL A 185 -3.40 -24.00 -6.95
N ASN A 186 -4.45 -23.55 -6.26
CA ASN A 186 -5.82 -23.82 -6.71
C ASN A 186 -6.76 -22.77 -6.10
N TRP A 187 -7.28 -21.87 -6.94
CA TRP A 187 -8.43 -21.04 -6.61
C TRP A 187 -9.67 -21.94 -6.56
N PRO A 188 -10.55 -21.84 -5.54
CA PRO A 188 -11.86 -22.46 -5.64
C PRO A 188 -12.70 -21.70 -6.68
N PRO A 189 -13.51 -22.38 -7.51
CA PRO A 189 -14.60 -21.71 -8.19
C PRO A 189 -15.66 -21.29 -7.15
N ALA A 190 -16.44 -20.28 -7.53
CA ALA A 190 -17.53 -19.68 -6.76
C ALA A 190 -18.50 -20.68 -6.11
#